data_AF-A0A833R503-F1
#
_entry.id   AF-A0A833R503-F1
#
_cell.length_a   1.000
_cell.length_b   1.000
_cell.length_c   1.000
_cell.angle_alpha   90.00
_cell.angle_beta   90.00
_cell.angle_gamma   90.00
#
_symmetry.space_group_name_H-M   'P 1'
#
loop_
_entity.id
_entity.type
_entity.pdbx_description
1 polymer ?
#
loop_
_entity_poly.entity_id
_entity_poly.type
_entity_poly.pdbx_seq_one_letter_code
_entity_poly.pdbx_strand_id
1 'polypeptide(L)'
;MLDQHCAEQQKRLEHVHEDKNLVKSEYDFVYLPIDFSTRANKGYAFVNFTTVEAANNANKEIHRRKWVIFNSKKVARVCYARVQGKTALVNRFSCSQFRCDTDEFLPATFTPPRNGTTSLPPPDIVGKRIIYFQ
;
A
#
# COMPACT_ATOMS: atom_id res chain seq x y z
N MET A 1 1.43 7.18 -6.27
CA MET A 1 0.01 6.82 -6.36
C MET A 1 -0.67 6.84 -5.00
N LEU A 2 -0.31 5.96 -4.03
CA LEU A 2 -1.01 5.91 -2.72
C LEU A 2 -0.83 7.19 -1.90
N ASP A 3 0.40 7.68 -1.74
CA ASP A 3 0.65 8.98 -1.08
C ASP A 3 -0.09 10.11 -1.81
N GLN A 4 0.00 10.17 -3.13
CA GLN A 4 -0.70 11.18 -3.93
C GLN A 4 -2.23 11.13 -3.70
N HIS A 5 -2.83 9.94 -3.73
CA HIS A 5 -4.24 9.76 -3.42
C HIS A 5 -4.59 10.31 -2.04
N CYS A 6 -3.83 9.92 -1.02
CA CYS A 6 -4.07 10.36 0.35
C CYS A 6 -3.91 11.88 0.52
N ALA A 7 -2.88 12.47 -0.10
CA ALA A 7 -2.65 13.91 -0.07
C ALA A 7 -3.76 14.69 -0.80
N GLU A 8 -4.27 14.18 -1.92
CA GLU A 8 -5.40 14.77 -2.64
C GLU A 8 -6.69 14.69 -1.83
N GLN A 9 -6.97 13.56 -1.16
CA GLN A 9 -8.12 13.45 -0.27
C GLN A 9 -8.01 14.43 0.91
N GLN A 10 -6.83 14.55 1.52
CA GLN A 10 -6.60 15.47 2.63
C GLN A 10 -6.88 16.93 2.22
N LYS A 11 -6.39 17.38 1.06
CA LYS A 11 -6.67 18.72 0.55
C LYS A 11 -8.17 18.97 0.34
N ARG A 12 -8.92 17.98 -0.16
CA ARG A 12 -10.38 18.11 -0.33
C ARG A 12 -11.10 18.33 1.00
N LEU A 13 -10.58 17.75 2.07
CA LEU A 13 -11.16 17.88 3.40
C LEU A 13 -10.84 19.24 4.06
N GLU A 14 -9.68 19.82 3.79
CA GLU A 14 -9.29 21.16 4.30
C GLU A 14 -10.20 22.30 3.78
N HIS A 15 -10.87 22.09 2.64
CA HIS A 15 -11.82 23.05 2.08
C HIS A 15 -13.26 22.89 2.64
N VAL A 16 -13.55 21.83 3.38
CA VAL A 16 -14.88 21.58 3.98
C VAL A 16 -14.82 22.02 5.45
N HIS A 17 -15.20 23.28 5.70
CA HIS A 17 -15.30 23.81 7.07
C HIS A 17 -16.32 23.00 7.89
N GLU A 18 -15.91 22.58 9.09
CA GLU A 18 -16.78 22.23 10.23
C GLU A 18 -17.62 20.94 10.20
N ASP A 19 -17.19 19.86 9.52
CA ASP A 19 -17.85 18.56 9.68
C ASP A 19 -17.04 17.57 10.56
N LYS A 20 -17.64 17.12 11.67
CA LYS A 20 -17.04 16.22 12.68
C LYS A 20 -16.77 14.79 12.18
N ASN A 21 -17.00 14.51 10.90
CA ASN A 21 -16.76 13.22 10.24
C ASN A 21 -15.59 13.28 9.24
N LEU A 22 -14.49 13.91 9.64
CA LEU A 22 -13.26 13.98 8.85
C LEU A 22 -12.64 12.59 8.68
N VAL A 23 -12.94 11.91 7.56
CA VAL A 23 -12.30 10.63 7.23
C VAL A 23 -10.89 10.90 6.71
N LYS A 24 -9.89 10.68 7.56
CA LYS A 24 -8.49 10.72 7.13
C LYS A 24 -8.22 9.57 6.15
N SER A 25 -7.66 9.91 4.99
CA SER A 25 -7.17 8.92 4.03
C SER A 25 -5.73 8.57 4.36
N GLU A 26 -5.55 7.46 5.09
CA GLU A 26 -4.24 7.02 5.57
C GLU A 26 -4.07 5.51 5.39
N TYR A 27 -2.82 5.08 5.17
CA TYR A 27 -2.48 3.65 5.06
C TYR A 27 -1.25 3.30 5.89
N ASP A 28 -1.22 2.07 6.41
CA ASP A 28 -0.25 1.63 7.42
C ASP A 28 0.42 0.29 7.09
N PHE A 29 0.08 -0.33 5.96
CA PHE A 29 0.73 -1.51 5.41
C PHE A 29 0.71 -1.46 3.88
N VAL A 30 1.83 -1.79 3.23
CA VAL A 30 1.93 -2.01 1.77
C VAL A 30 2.82 -3.22 1.47
N TYR A 31 2.40 -4.04 0.52
CA TYR A 31 3.25 -5.09 -0.04
C TYR A 31 3.00 -5.29 -1.54
N LEU A 32 4.05 -5.16 -2.35
CA LEU A 32 4.05 -5.41 -3.79
C LEU A 32 5.02 -6.58 -4.10
N PRO A 33 4.52 -7.81 -4.28
CA PRO A 33 5.36 -8.94 -4.62
C PRO A 33 6.07 -8.74 -5.96
N ILE A 34 7.39 -8.93 -5.94
CA ILE A 34 8.24 -8.94 -7.13
C ILE A 34 8.55 -10.39 -7.53
N ASP A 35 8.50 -10.64 -8.83
CA ASP A 35 9.11 -11.80 -9.46
C ASP A 35 10.52 -11.41 -9.92
N PHE A 36 11.52 -11.89 -9.19
CA PHE A 36 12.92 -11.57 -9.45
C PHE A 36 13.48 -12.25 -10.70
N SER A 37 12.83 -13.30 -11.22
CA SER A 37 13.23 -13.92 -12.49
C SER A 37 12.93 -13.00 -13.67
N THR A 38 11.78 -12.31 -13.63
CA THR A 38 11.33 -11.38 -14.67
C THR A 38 11.63 -9.91 -14.35
N ARG A 39 12.15 -9.63 -13.15
CA ARG A 39 12.36 -8.28 -12.59
C ARG A 39 11.11 -7.40 -12.65
N ALA A 40 9.94 -8.01 -12.51
CA ALA A 40 8.65 -7.35 -12.59
C ALA A 40 7.77 -7.66 -11.37
N ASN A 41 6.80 -6.81 -11.08
CA ASN A 41 5.80 -7.15 -10.06
C ASN A 41 4.88 -8.29 -10.54
N LYS A 42 4.36 -9.08 -9.60
CA LYS A 42 3.43 -10.19 -9.89
C LYS A 42 2.02 -9.75 -10.31
N GLY A 43 1.78 -8.45 -10.48
CA GLY A 43 0.52 -7.89 -10.97
C GLY A 43 -0.54 -7.64 -9.89
N TYR A 44 -0.20 -7.76 -8.60
CA TYR A 44 -1.09 -7.45 -7.49
C TYR A 44 -0.32 -6.86 -6.31
N ALA A 45 -1.01 -6.19 -5.40
CA ALA A 45 -0.45 -5.62 -4.18
C ALA A 45 -1.46 -5.73 -3.02
N PHE A 46 -0.96 -5.69 -1.79
CA PHE A 46 -1.77 -5.53 -0.58
C PHE A 46 -1.55 -4.13 -0.03
N VAL A 47 -2.64 -3.47 0.36
CA VAL A 47 -2.62 -2.17 1.02
C VAL A 47 -3.63 -2.22 2.16
N ASN A 48 -3.23 -1.87 3.37
CA ASN A 48 -4.15 -1.67 4.49
C ASN A 48 -4.34 -0.18 4.73
N PHE A 49 -5.58 0.29 4.58
CA PHE A 49 -5.98 1.62 5.01
C PHE A 49 -6.39 1.58 6.48
N THR A 50 -6.22 2.71 7.18
CA THR A 50 -6.51 2.82 8.62
C THR A 50 -8.02 2.80 8.91
N THR A 51 -8.85 3.14 7.93
CA THR A 51 -10.33 3.15 8.04
C THR A 51 -10.98 2.47 6.84
N VAL A 52 -12.19 1.96 7.03
CA VAL A 52 -12.98 1.32 5.97
C VAL A 52 -13.37 2.35 4.91
N GLU A 53 -13.68 3.57 5.35
CA GLU A 53 -14.05 4.69 4.50
C GLU A 53 -12.88 5.10 3.60
N ALA A 54 -11.65 5.17 4.12
CA ALA A 54 -10.46 5.42 3.31
C ALA A 54 -10.22 4.32 2.27
N ALA A 55 -10.36 3.04 2.66
CA ALA A 55 -10.27 1.91 1.72
C ALA A 55 -11.33 2.00 0.61
N ASN A 56 -12.56 2.37 0.95
CA ASN A 56 -13.65 2.53 0.00
C ASN A 56 -13.40 3.71 -0.96
N ASN A 57 -12.87 4.83 -0.47
CA ASN A 57 -12.52 5.97 -1.31
C ASN A 57 -11.37 5.64 -2.27
N ALA A 58 -10.34 4.94 -1.80
CA ALA A 58 -9.26 4.43 -2.65
C ALA A 58 -9.78 3.44 -3.70
N ASN A 59 -10.71 2.55 -3.34
CA ASN A 59 -11.35 1.64 -4.28
C ASN A 59 -12.09 2.42 -5.38
N LYS A 60 -12.89 3.43 -5.04
CA LYS A 60 -13.62 4.25 -6.03
C LYS A 60 -12.70 4.93 -7.05
N GLU A 61 -11.51 5.36 -6.63
CA GLU A 61 -10.56 6.05 -7.51
C GLU A 61 -9.69 5.08 -8.33
N ILE A 62 -9.20 4.01 -7.70
CA ILE A 62 -8.22 3.11 -8.31
C ILE A 62 -8.92 2.02 -9.13
N HIS A 63 -10.11 1.56 -8.74
CA HIS A 63 -10.82 0.53 -9.48
C HIS A 63 -11.16 1.00 -10.89
N ARG A 64 -10.90 0.15 -11.89
CA ARG A 64 -11.05 0.45 -13.33
C ARG A 64 -10.14 1.55 -13.89
N ARG A 65 -9.19 2.06 -13.10
CA ARG A 65 -8.17 3.00 -13.60
C ARG A 65 -7.20 2.28 -14.54
N LYS A 66 -6.90 2.88 -15.69
CA LYS A 66 -5.85 2.40 -16.60
C LYS A 66 -4.48 2.74 -16.04
N TRP A 67 -3.54 1.79 -16.11
CA TRP A 67 -2.14 2.08 -15.81
C TRP A 67 -1.51 2.78 -17.00
N VAL A 68 -1.28 4.09 -16.89
CA VAL A 68 -0.74 4.91 -18.00
C VAL A 68 0.78 4.86 -18.14
N ILE A 69 1.45 4.12 -17.27
CA ILE A 69 2.92 3.99 -17.27
C ILE A 69 3.31 2.76 -18.09
N PHE A 70 4.45 2.84 -18.77
CA PHE A 70 5.06 1.74 -19.56
C PHE A 70 4.17 1.20 -20.71
N ASN A 71 3.35 2.04 -21.34
CA ASN A 71 2.40 1.64 -22.39
C ASN A 71 1.50 0.46 -21.97
N SER A 72 1.24 0.35 -20.67
CA SER A 72 0.47 -0.75 -20.11
C SER A 72 -0.99 -0.66 -20.57
N LYS A 73 -1.51 -1.77 -21.10
CA LYS A 73 -2.95 -1.94 -21.37
C LYS A 73 -3.71 -2.41 -20.13
N LYS A 74 -3.03 -2.63 -19.00
CA LYS A 74 -3.63 -3.18 -17.78
C LYS A 74 -4.60 -2.16 -17.17
N VAL A 75 -5.71 -2.68 -16.66
CA VAL A 75 -6.72 -1.94 -15.91
C VAL A 75 -6.72 -2.45 -14.47
N ALA A 76 -6.64 -1.54 -13.51
CA ALA A 76 -6.64 -1.89 -12.10
C ALA A 76 -7.98 -2.49 -11.67
N ARG A 77 -7.92 -3.59 -10.92
CA ARG A 77 -9.07 -4.18 -10.24
C ARG A 77 -8.74 -4.25 -8.75
N VAL A 78 -9.52 -3.52 -7.96
CA VAL A 78 -9.45 -3.55 -6.51
C VAL A 78 -10.52 -4.50 -5.99
N CYS A 79 -10.17 -5.33 -5.01
CA CYS A 79 -11.07 -6.20 -4.28
C CYS A 79 -10.58 -6.37 -2.84
N TYR A 80 -11.44 -6.80 -1.93
CA TYR A 80 -11.04 -7.11 -0.56
C TYR A 80 -10.05 -8.28 -0.52
N ALA A 81 -8.99 -8.13 0.27
CA ALA A 81 -8.05 -9.21 0.55
C ALA A 81 -8.69 -10.26 1.47
N ARG A 82 -8.26 -11.53 1.33
CA ARG A 82 -8.70 -12.60 2.24
C ARG A 82 -8.23 -12.39 3.69
N VAL A 83 -7.07 -11.76 3.88
CA VAL A 83 -6.55 -11.36 5.20
C VAL A 83 -6.79 -9.87 5.34
N GLN A 84 -7.48 -9.45 6.40
CA GLN A 84 -7.90 -8.06 6.64
C GLN A 84 -7.23 -7.49 7.89
N GLY A 85 -6.82 -6.22 7.83
CA GLY A 85 -6.20 -5.49 8.93
C GLY A 85 -4.69 -5.65 9.03
N LYS A 86 -4.00 -4.57 9.45
CA LYS A 86 -2.55 -4.52 9.64
C LYS A 86 -2.02 -5.68 10.48
N THR A 87 -2.58 -5.93 11.66
CA THR A 87 -2.10 -6.98 12.58
C THR A 87 -2.14 -8.37 11.94
N ALA A 88 -3.22 -8.71 11.23
CA ALA A 88 -3.34 -10.01 10.58
C ALA A 88 -2.37 -10.14 9.39
N LEU A 89 -2.15 -9.06 8.63
CA LEU A 89 -1.18 -9.02 7.55
C LEU A 89 0.25 -9.15 8.08
N VAL A 90 0.61 -8.43 9.15
CA VAL A 90 1.91 -8.55 9.80
C VAL A 90 2.14 -9.98 10.28
N ASN A 91 1.17 -10.56 11.00
CA ASN A 91 1.27 -11.95 11.46
C ASN A 91 1.45 -12.92 10.29
N ARG A 92 0.70 -12.72 9.20
CA ARG A 92 0.80 -13.55 7.99
C ARG A 92 2.21 -13.54 7.38
N PHE A 93 2.89 -12.39 7.38
CA PHE A 93 4.19 -12.24 6.72
C PHE A 93 5.39 -12.30 7.67
N SER A 94 5.19 -12.22 8.99
CA SER A 94 6.26 -12.16 10.00
C SER A 94 7.27 -13.31 9.94
N CYS A 95 6.81 -14.54 9.66
CA CYS A 95 7.65 -15.73 9.50
C CYS A 95 7.93 -16.07 8.03
N SER A 96 7.46 -15.27 7.08
CA SER A 96 7.70 -15.50 5.65
C SER A 96 9.15 -15.15 5.29
N GLN A 97 9.70 -15.94 4.36
CA GLN A 97 11.04 -15.74 3.82
C GLN A 97 10.94 -15.18 2.40
N PHE A 98 11.66 -14.11 2.13
CA PHE A 98 11.65 -13.41 0.85
C PHE A 98 13.02 -13.49 0.20
N ARG A 99 13.08 -14.12 -0.97
CA ARG A 99 14.29 -14.16 -1.80
C ARG A 99 14.32 -12.89 -2.63
N CYS A 100 15.13 -11.93 -2.20
CA CYS A 100 15.22 -10.62 -2.83
C CYS A 100 16.55 -9.94 -2.47
N ASP A 101 16.94 -8.98 -3.30
CA ASP A 101 18.25 -8.34 -3.17
C ASP A 101 18.26 -7.28 -2.05
N THR A 102 17.13 -6.60 -1.83
CA THR A 102 16.99 -5.50 -0.87
C THR A 102 15.75 -5.67 0.01
N ASP A 103 15.75 -5.01 1.17
CA ASP A 103 14.60 -5.00 2.09
C ASP A 103 13.42 -4.17 1.55
N GLU A 104 13.63 -3.36 0.51
CA GLU A 104 12.57 -2.56 -0.15
C GLU A 104 11.48 -3.42 -0.82
N PHE A 105 11.78 -4.70 -1.07
CA PHE A 105 10.83 -5.63 -1.67
C PHE A 105 10.02 -6.43 -0.64
N LEU A 106 10.28 -6.26 0.65
CA LEU A 106 9.51 -6.90 1.71
C LEU A 106 8.24 -6.10 2.01
N PRO A 107 7.23 -6.73 2.62
CA PRO A 107 6.09 -6.01 3.17
C PRO A 107 6.54 -4.93 4.15
N ALA A 108 5.96 -3.74 4.01
CA ALA A 108 6.30 -2.56 4.79
C ALA A 108 5.11 -2.12 5.64
N THR A 109 5.39 -1.73 6.89
CA THR A 109 4.43 -1.06 7.76
C THR A 109 4.87 0.34 8.10
N PHE A 110 3.90 1.20 8.40
CA PHE A 110 4.14 2.62 8.67
C PHE A 110 3.55 3.00 10.02
N THR A 111 4.37 3.67 10.83
CA THR A 111 4.00 4.24 12.12
C THR A 111 4.69 5.61 12.27
N PRO A 112 3.96 6.73 12.23
CA PRO A 112 2.51 6.82 12.02
C PRO A 112 2.08 6.39 10.59
N PRO A 113 0.79 6.12 10.37
CA PRO A 113 0.25 5.87 9.03
C PRO A 113 0.59 6.98 8.03
N ARG A 114 0.76 6.62 6.76
CA ARG A 114 1.07 7.58 5.68
C ARG A 114 -0.20 8.25 5.19
N ASN A 115 -0.18 9.58 5.17
CA ASN A 115 -1.22 10.45 4.57
C ASN A 115 -0.77 11.13 3.27
N GLY A 116 0.48 10.89 2.84
CA GLY A 116 1.06 11.46 1.63
C GLY A 116 1.53 12.91 1.71
N THR A 117 1.43 13.58 2.86
CA THR A 117 1.86 14.98 3.03
C THR A 117 3.06 15.14 3.96
N THR A 118 3.31 14.19 4.85
CA THR A 118 4.36 14.28 5.86
C THR A 118 5.60 13.46 5.45
N SER A 119 6.80 14.02 5.67
CA SER A 119 8.03 13.25 5.62
C SER A 119 8.09 12.35 6.85
N LEU A 120 8.09 11.03 6.62
CA LEU A 120 7.94 10.03 7.68
C LEU A 120 9.21 9.21 7.83
N PRO A 121 9.43 8.59 9.00
CA PRO A 121 10.52 7.65 9.19
C PRO A 121 10.47 6.53 8.14
N PRO A 122 11.60 5.84 7.90
CA PRO A 122 11.62 4.63 7.09
C PRO A 122 10.59 3.61 7.59
N PRO A 123 9.99 2.80 6.70
CA PRO A 123 9.03 1.78 7.10
C PRO A 123 9.67 0.68 7.95
N ASP A 124 8.88 0.10 8.83
CA ASP A 124 9.22 -1.15 9.49
C ASP A 124 8.96 -2.32 8.53
N ILE A 125 10.01 -3.11 8.27
CA ILE A 125 9.97 -4.23 7.35
C ILE A 125 9.46 -5.50 8.05
N VAL A 126 8.57 -6.23 7.38
CA VAL A 126 7.94 -7.45 7.91
C VAL A 126 8.46 -8.69 7.18
N GLY A 127 8.96 -9.67 7.95
CA GLY A 127 9.45 -10.94 7.44
C GLY A 127 10.98 -11.00 7.40
N LYS A 128 11.51 -12.01 6.70
CA LYS A 128 12.97 -12.26 6.65
C LYS A 128 13.46 -12.26 5.21
N ARG A 129 14.39 -11.37 4.87
CA ARG A 129 15.12 -11.43 3.60
C ARG A 129 16.13 -12.58 3.64
N ILE A 130 16.24 -13.32 2.55
CA ILE A 130 17.23 -14.37 2.36
C ILE A 130 18.00 -14.12 1.07
N ILE A 131 19.32 -14.05 1.21
CA ILE A 131 20.28 -13.96 0.11
C ILE A 131 20.96 -15.32 0.01
N TYR A 132 20.96 -15.95 -1.17
CA TYR A 132 21.86 -17.07 -1.44
C TYR A 132 23.10 -16.50 -2.12
N PHE A 133 24.28 -16.78 -1.56
CA PHE A 133 25.52 -16.68 -2.32
C PHE A 133 25.48 -17.78 -3.38
N GLN A 134 25.68 -17.41 -4.65
CA GLN A 134 25.95 -18.37 -5.72
C GLN A 134 27.31 -19.04 -5.49
#